data_AF-A0A2N0H417-F1
#
_entry.id   AF-A0A2N0H417-F1
#
_cell.length_a   1.000
_cell.length_b   1.000
_cell.length_c   1.000
_cell.angle_alpha   90.00
_cell.angle_beta   90.00
_cell.angle_gamma   90.00
#
_symmetry.space_group_name_H-M   'P 1'
#
loop_
_entity.id
_entity.type
_entity.pdbx_description
1 polymer ?
#
loop_
_entity_poly.entity_id
_entity_poly.type
_entity_poly.pdbx_seq_one_letter_code
_entity_poly.pdbx_strand_id
1 'polypeptide(L)'
;MPIGAHTDHFDLDIALRDASCDLNVLPARRAIAALCIGVGVDDAYFSVRELREAVSLVHENAPGGRAKLASILSTSCDDFQRAIYYSLAGRGVVEMAEAMDWLLGMLKARGRTAAWLSRSRVRRKDLVSPYVAEGPDGPLVSASADFELGQSWFVERGPEPY
;
A
#
# COMPACT_ATOMS: atom_id res chain seq x y z
N MET A 1 -13.12 -36.67 19.72
CA MET A 1 -12.62 -35.75 18.68
C MET A 1 -11.38 -35.05 19.22
N PRO A 2 -10.22 -35.09 18.54
CA PRO A 2 -9.11 -34.27 18.97
C PRO A 2 -9.50 -32.80 18.75
N ILE A 3 -9.30 -31.98 19.76
CA ILE A 3 -9.39 -30.53 19.67
C ILE A 3 -8.29 -30.14 18.67
N GLY A 4 -8.67 -29.70 17.48
CA GLY A 4 -7.74 -29.26 16.46
C GLY A 4 -6.83 -28.17 17.04
N ALA A 5 -5.52 -28.32 16.87
CA ALA A 5 -4.54 -27.31 17.19
C ALA A 5 -4.80 -26.07 16.31
N HIS A 6 -5.63 -25.14 16.79
CA HIS A 6 -5.96 -23.91 16.06
C HIS A 6 -4.93 -22.79 16.24
N THR A 7 -3.74 -23.06 16.82
CA THR A 7 -2.87 -22.01 17.37
C THR A 7 -1.40 -22.06 16.97
N ASP A 8 -0.99 -22.74 15.91
CA ASP A 8 0.45 -22.96 15.71
C ASP A 8 1.24 -21.83 15.02
N HIS A 9 0.60 -20.75 14.57
CA HIS A 9 1.30 -19.72 13.79
C HIS A 9 0.73 -18.31 14.00
N PHE A 10 1.59 -17.36 14.38
CA PHE A 10 1.22 -15.95 14.47
C PHE A 10 0.84 -15.40 13.08
N ASP A 11 -0.32 -14.78 12.97
CA ASP A 11 -0.77 -14.13 11.74
C ASP A 11 -0.24 -12.70 11.68
N LEU A 12 0.78 -12.48 10.85
CA LEU A 12 1.41 -11.18 10.73
C LEU A 12 0.50 -10.13 10.08
N ASP A 13 -0.53 -10.57 9.36
CA ASP A 13 -1.44 -9.69 8.62
C ASP A 13 -2.74 -9.44 9.38
N ILE A 14 -2.90 -9.96 10.61
CA ILE A 14 -4.16 -9.83 11.36
C ILE A 14 -4.63 -8.38 11.46
N ALA A 15 -3.73 -7.44 11.75
CA ALA A 15 -4.06 -6.02 11.83
C ALA A 15 -4.50 -5.44 10.47
N LEU A 16 -3.90 -5.88 9.35
CA LEU A 16 -4.32 -5.47 8.00
C LEU A 16 -5.70 -6.04 7.66
N ARG A 17 -5.97 -7.29 8.04
CA ARG A 17 -7.28 -7.94 7.85
C ARG A 17 -8.36 -7.22 8.64
N ASP A 18 -8.11 -6.98 9.91
CA ASP A 18 -9.04 -6.26 10.79
C ASP A 18 -9.34 -4.87 10.20
N ALA A 19 -8.32 -4.11 9.84
CA ALA A 19 -8.50 -2.78 9.24
C ALA A 19 -9.23 -2.82 7.89
N SER A 20 -9.04 -3.86 7.07
CA SER A 20 -9.72 -4.01 5.78
C SER A 20 -11.23 -4.25 5.91
N CYS A 21 -11.69 -4.74 7.07
CA CYS A 21 -13.08 -5.09 7.33
C CYS A 21 -13.78 -4.15 8.32
N ASP A 22 -13.05 -3.29 9.04
CA ASP A 22 -13.61 -2.40 10.06
C ASP A 22 -14.41 -1.23 9.45
N LEU A 23 -15.71 -1.19 9.69
CA LEU A 23 -16.60 -0.15 9.16
C LEU A 23 -16.25 1.26 9.65
N ASN A 24 -15.51 1.41 10.74
CA ASN A 24 -15.05 2.70 11.27
C ASN A 24 -13.76 3.21 10.58
N VAL A 25 -13.09 2.36 9.79
CA VAL A 25 -11.95 2.76 8.96
C VAL A 25 -12.45 3.30 7.62
N LEU A 26 -11.91 4.45 7.19
CA LEU A 26 -12.27 5.09 5.92
C LEU A 26 -12.14 4.10 4.75
N PRO A 27 -13.07 4.09 3.77
CA PRO A 27 -13.07 3.12 2.68
C PRO A 27 -11.75 3.02 1.92
N ALA A 28 -11.09 4.15 1.64
CA ALA A 28 -9.80 4.20 0.97
C ALA A 28 -8.69 3.48 1.77
N ARG A 29 -8.67 3.67 3.10
CA ARG A 29 -7.74 3.02 4.02
C ARG A 29 -7.98 1.51 4.10
N ARG A 30 -9.25 1.08 4.10
CA ARG A 30 -9.60 -0.35 4.03
C ARG A 30 -9.09 -1.02 2.76
N ALA A 31 -9.30 -0.35 1.61
CA ALA A 31 -8.88 -0.86 0.32
C ALA A 31 -7.36 -1.08 0.25
N ILE A 32 -6.56 -0.08 0.64
CA ILE A 32 -5.10 -0.21 0.60
C ILE A 32 -4.55 -1.16 1.66
N ALA A 33 -5.21 -1.30 2.82
CA ALA A 33 -4.85 -2.32 3.80
C ALA A 33 -5.05 -3.73 3.24
N ALA A 34 -6.15 -3.96 2.50
CA ALA A 34 -6.42 -5.22 1.84
C ALA A 34 -5.36 -5.58 0.79
N LEU A 35 -4.86 -4.60 0.03
CA LEU A 35 -3.83 -4.81 -0.99
C LEU A 35 -2.46 -5.22 -0.43
N CYS A 36 -2.17 -4.92 0.85
CA CYS A 36 -0.91 -5.28 1.51
C CYS A 36 -0.93 -6.65 2.17
N ILE A 37 -2.09 -7.29 2.27
CA ILE A 37 -2.23 -8.63 2.83
C ILE A 37 -1.41 -9.61 1.99
N GLY A 38 -0.58 -10.43 2.65
CA GLY A 38 0.24 -11.44 1.98
C GLY A 38 1.50 -10.90 1.29
N VAL A 39 1.66 -9.57 1.17
CA VAL A 39 2.86 -8.96 0.60
C VAL A 39 4.01 -9.02 1.62
N GLY A 40 5.24 -9.20 1.13
CA GLY A 40 6.47 -9.22 1.93
C GLY A 40 6.56 -8.03 2.90
N VAL A 41 7.18 -8.22 4.06
CA VAL A 41 7.21 -7.20 5.13
C VAL A 41 7.94 -5.93 4.67
N ASP A 42 9.15 -6.12 4.13
CA ASP A 42 10.00 -5.04 3.66
C ASP A 42 9.47 -4.48 2.34
N ASP A 43 9.06 -5.35 1.41
CA ASP A 43 8.46 -4.95 0.13
C ASP A 43 7.25 -4.05 0.34
N ALA A 44 6.29 -4.47 1.19
CA ALA A 44 5.12 -3.68 1.51
C ALA A 44 5.50 -2.29 2.04
N TYR A 45 6.39 -2.22 3.03
CA TYR A 45 6.75 -0.97 3.66
C TYR A 45 7.52 -0.04 2.71
N PHE A 46 8.54 -0.55 2.02
CA PHE A 46 9.40 0.28 1.18
C PHE A 46 8.71 0.72 -0.10
N SER A 47 7.90 -0.13 -0.73
CA SER A 47 7.13 0.24 -1.93
C SER A 47 6.07 1.30 -1.63
N VAL A 48 5.36 1.20 -0.50
CA VAL A 48 4.40 2.24 -0.09
C VAL A 48 5.13 3.54 0.25
N ARG A 49 6.29 3.45 0.93
CA ARG A 49 7.07 4.64 1.29
C ARG A 49 7.58 5.37 0.05
N GLU A 50 8.10 4.63 -0.93
CA GLU A 50 8.57 5.19 -2.19
C GLU A 50 7.44 5.87 -2.96
N LEU A 51 6.27 5.23 -3.05
CA LEU A 51 5.10 5.81 -3.70
C LEU A 51 4.63 7.08 -2.97
N ARG A 52 4.56 7.05 -1.64
CA ARG A 52 4.21 8.20 -0.82
C ARG A 52 5.15 9.39 -1.03
N GLU A 53 6.45 9.11 -1.09
CA GLU A 53 7.47 10.12 -1.36
C GLU A 53 7.28 10.74 -2.75
N ALA A 54 7.07 9.90 -3.78
CA ALA A 54 6.82 10.38 -5.14
C ALA A 54 5.58 11.28 -5.23
N VAL A 55 4.49 10.91 -4.54
CA VAL A 55 3.27 11.73 -4.45
C VAL A 55 3.57 13.08 -3.79
N SER A 56 4.34 13.11 -2.70
CA SER A 56 4.75 14.37 -2.05
C SER A 56 5.55 15.27 -2.98
N LEU A 57 6.54 14.70 -3.68
CA LEU A 57 7.37 15.47 -4.62
C LEU A 57 6.54 16.06 -5.76
N VAL A 58 5.55 15.33 -6.28
CA VAL A 58 4.63 15.87 -7.30
C VAL A 58 3.75 16.98 -6.71
N HIS A 59 3.21 16.80 -5.51
CA HIS A 59 2.36 17.79 -4.85
C HIS A 59 3.11 19.11 -4.55
N GLU A 60 4.35 19.00 -4.09
CA GLU A 60 5.23 20.13 -3.78
C GLU A 60 5.85 20.77 -5.03
N ASN A 61 5.53 20.25 -6.22
CA ASN A 61 6.15 20.63 -7.50
C ASN A 61 7.69 20.55 -7.45
N ALA A 62 8.22 19.56 -6.73
CA ALA A 62 9.64 19.36 -6.55
C ALA A 62 10.29 18.81 -7.84
N PRO A 63 11.54 19.21 -8.16
CA PRO A 63 12.27 18.68 -9.30
C PRO A 63 12.34 17.15 -9.29
N GLY A 64 12.01 16.52 -10.41
CA GLY A 64 12.06 15.06 -10.56
C GLY A 64 10.88 14.29 -9.94
N GLY A 65 9.96 14.94 -9.23
CA GLY A 65 8.79 14.28 -8.62
C GLY A 65 7.94 13.54 -9.64
N ARG A 66 7.62 14.20 -10.76
CA ARG A 66 6.87 13.57 -11.87
C ARG A 66 7.62 12.41 -12.50
N ALA A 67 8.93 12.56 -12.73
CA ALA A 67 9.74 11.47 -13.28
C ALA A 67 9.75 10.25 -12.34
N LYS A 68 9.87 10.47 -11.04
CA LYS A 68 9.81 9.39 -10.03
C LYS A 68 8.45 8.70 -10.02
N LEU A 69 7.35 9.46 -9.99
CA LEU A 69 6.00 8.88 -10.02
C LEU A 69 5.76 8.11 -11.32
N ALA A 70 6.12 8.67 -12.47
CA ALA A 70 6.00 8.00 -13.77
C ALA A 70 6.78 6.68 -13.78
N SER A 71 8.03 6.69 -13.30
CA SER A 71 8.87 5.50 -13.17
C SER A 71 8.21 4.39 -12.34
N ILE A 72 7.66 4.73 -11.17
CA ILE A 72 6.95 3.77 -10.31
C ILE A 72 5.75 3.18 -11.03
N LEU A 73 4.92 4.03 -11.67
CA LEU A 73 3.69 3.56 -12.31
C LEU A 73 3.96 2.80 -13.62
N SER A 74 5.05 3.10 -14.33
CA SER A 74 5.42 2.40 -15.57
C SER A 74 6.30 1.16 -15.36
N THR A 75 6.65 0.82 -14.11
CA THR A 75 7.57 -0.29 -13.83
C THR A 75 7.07 -1.62 -14.38
N SER A 76 7.98 -2.45 -14.90
CA SER A 76 7.67 -3.79 -15.42
C SER A 76 7.65 -4.88 -14.34
N CYS A 77 7.62 -4.49 -13.06
CA CYS A 77 7.35 -5.40 -11.95
C CYS A 77 5.84 -5.61 -11.77
N ASP A 78 5.47 -6.40 -10.76
CA ASP A 78 4.10 -6.61 -10.32
C ASP A 78 3.30 -5.31 -10.12
N ASP A 79 1.98 -5.46 -10.00
CA ASP A 79 1.05 -4.34 -9.91
C ASP A 79 0.94 -3.71 -8.51
N PHE A 80 1.74 -4.10 -7.52
CA PHE A 80 1.48 -3.71 -6.13
C PHE A 80 1.42 -2.19 -5.90
N GLN A 81 2.42 -1.44 -6.35
CA GLN A 81 2.42 0.03 -6.21
C GLN A 81 1.32 0.69 -7.07
N ARG A 82 1.06 0.15 -8.27
CA ARG A 82 -0.03 0.64 -9.15
C ARG A 82 -1.40 0.43 -8.50
N ALA A 83 -1.65 -0.74 -7.93
CA ALA A 83 -2.90 -1.08 -7.28
C ALA A 83 -3.19 -0.13 -6.11
N ILE A 84 -2.18 0.19 -5.30
CA ILE A 84 -2.32 1.18 -4.22
C ILE A 84 -2.59 2.57 -4.78
N TYR A 85 -1.81 3.02 -5.76
CA TYR A 85 -2.00 4.34 -6.36
C TYR A 85 -3.41 4.51 -6.93
N TYR A 86 -3.88 3.57 -7.76
CA TYR A 86 -5.20 3.65 -8.38
C TYR A 86 -6.35 3.44 -7.39
N SER A 87 -6.12 2.73 -6.29
CA SER A 87 -7.10 2.66 -5.19
C SER A 87 -7.30 3.99 -4.47
N LEU A 88 -6.39 4.95 -4.63
CA LEU A 88 -6.45 6.27 -3.99
C LEU A 88 -6.67 7.42 -4.96
N ALA A 89 -6.27 7.27 -6.23
CA ALA A 89 -6.42 8.29 -7.27
C ALA A 89 -7.84 8.88 -7.31
N GLY A 90 -7.94 10.19 -7.54
CA GLY A 90 -9.20 10.93 -7.61
C GLY A 90 -9.76 11.45 -6.28
N ARG A 91 -9.18 11.09 -5.13
CA ARG A 91 -9.70 11.45 -3.78
C ARG A 91 -9.11 12.71 -3.16
N GLY A 92 -8.37 13.52 -3.92
CA GLY A 92 -7.57 14.60 -3.35
C GLY A 92 -6.17 14.12 -2.97
N VAL A 93 -5.17 14.95 -3.24
CA VAL A 93 -3.76 14.59 -3.02
C VAL A 93 -3.40 14.50 -1.54
N VAL A 94 -4.01 15.34 -0.70
CA VAL A 94 -3.79 15.31 0.75
C VAL A 94 -4.44 14.05 1.33
N GLU A 95 -5.66 13.71 0.95
CA GLU A 95 -6.31 12.46 1.38
C GLU A 95 -5.52 11.20 0.96
N MET A 96 -5.00 11.18 -0.28
CA MET A 96 -4.12 10.11 -0.76
C MET A 96 -2.86 9.98 0.10
N ALA A 97 -2.19 11.10 0.37
CA ALA A 97 -1.00 11.16 1.22
C ALA A 97 -1.30 10.67 2.65
N GLU A 98 -2.38 11.16 3.28
CA GLU A 98 -2.79 10.76 4.62
C GLU A 98 -3.16 9.27 4.72
N ALA A 99 -3.79 8.71 3.68
CA ALA A 99 -4.11 7.28 3.63
C ALA A 99 -2.82 6.43 3.59
N MET A 100 -1.84 6.84 2.78
CA MET A 100 -0.54 6.19 2.72
C MET A 100 0.27 6.35 4.02
N ASP A 101 0.23 7.52 4.67
CA ASP A 101 0.91 7.76 5.95
C ASP A 101 0.31 6.89 7.07
N TRP A 102 -1.02 6.75 7.10
CA TRP A 102 -1.70 5.81 7.98
C TRP A 102 -1.27 4.36 7.72
N LEU A 103 -1.24 3.94 6.45
CA LEU A 103 -0.82 2.58 6.07
C LEU A 103 0.64 2.31 6.46
N LEU A 104 1.54 3.28 6.25
CA LEU A 104 2.95 3.19 6.67
C LEU A 104 3.09 2.98 8.18
N GLY A 105 2.22 3.59 8.98
CA GLY A 105 2.15 3.33 10.43
C GLY A 105 1.88 1.85 10.74
N MET A 106 0.90 1.26 10.06
CA MET A 106 0.58 -0.17 10.21
C MET A 106 1.71 -1.07 9.72
N LEU A 107 2.27 -0.80 8.55
CA LEU A 107 3.35 -1.60 7.97
C LEU A 107 4.63 -1.53 8.80
N LYS A 108 4.94 -0.36 9.39
CA LYS A 108 6.04 -0.23 10.33
C LYS A 108 5.82 -1.06 11.60
N ALA A 109 4.61 -1.04 12.17
CA ALA A 109 4.26 -1.86 13.32
C ALA A 109 4.37 -3.36 12.98
N ARG A 110 3.84 -3.76 11.81
CA ARG A 110 3.97 -5.12 11.25
C ARG A 110 5.44 -5.54 11.14
N GLY A 111 6.31 -4.70 10.60
CA GLY A 111 7.75 -4.97 10.52
C GLY A 111 8.43 -5.13 11.88
N ARG A 112 8.08 -4.28 12.85
CA ARG A 112 8.59 -4.41 14.23
C ARG A 112 8.16 -5.73 14.88
N THR A 113 6.91 -6.14 14.67
CA THR A 113 6.38 -7.42 15.14
C THR A 113 7.09 -8.58 14.46
N ALA A 114 7.28 -8.55 13.13
CA ALA A 114 8.03 -9.56 12.40
C ALA A 114 9.45 -9.75 12.95
N ALA A 115 10.15 -8.64 13.20
CA ALA A 115 11.50 -8.66 13.76
C ALA A 115 11.51 -9.23 15.19
N TRP A 116 10.50 -8.91 16.01
CA TRP A 116 10.35 -9.49 17.35
C TRP A 116 10.09 -11.00 17.29
N LEU A 117 9.16 -11.46 16.46
CA LEU A 117 8.85 -12.89 16.27
C LEU A 117 10.08 -13.68 15.83
N SER A 118 10.85 -13.12 14.88
CA SER A 118 12.10 -13.71 14.40
C SER A 118 13.12 -13.88 15.53
N ARG A 119 13.37 -12.83 16.34
CA ARG A 119 14.28 -12.91 17.49
C ARG A 119 13.79 -13.89 18.56
N SER A 120 12.49 -13.96 18.77
CA SER A 120 11.84 -14.86 19.74
C SER A 120 11.66 -16.29 19.21
N ARG A 121 12.07 -16.58 17.96
CA ARG A 121 11.91 -17.88 17.29
C ARG A 121 10.46 -18.38 17.27
N VAL A 122 9.50 -17.46 17.23
CA VAL A 122 8.07 -17.78 17.14
C VAL A 122 7.72 -18.03 15.67
N ARG A 123 7.04 -19.13 15.38
CA ARG A 123 6.56 -19.44 14.03
C ARG A 123 5.43 -18.49 13.63
N ARG A 124 5.50 -17.98 12.40
CA ARG A 124 4.48 -17.14 11.77
C ARG A 124 3.82 -17.91 10.63
N LYS A 125 2.61 -17.50 10.25
CA LYS A 125 1.97 -18.00 9.03
C LYS A 125 2.80 -17.55 7.84
N ASP A 126 2.84 -18.39 6.81
CA ASP A 126 3.43 -18.01 5.53
C ASP A 126 2.65 -16.86 4.91
N LEU A 127 3.38 -15.94 4.29
CA LEU A 127 2.79 -14.88 3.49
C LEU A 127 2.58 -15.43 2.09
N VAL A 128 1.33 -15.38 1.62
CA VAL A 128 0.97 -15.77 0.27
C VAL A 128 0.65 -14.50 -0.50
N SER A 129 1.51 -14.15 -1.45
CA SER A 129 1.32 -12.94 -2.27
C SER A 129 -0.02 -13.00 -3.00
N PRO A 130 -0.81 -11.91 -3.00
CA PRO A 130 -2.02 -11.83 -3.81
C PRO A 130 -1.72 -11.57 -5.30
N TYR A 131 -0.47 -11.23 -5.66
CA TYR A 131 -0.02 -11.01 -7.03
C TYR A 131 0.49 -12.32 -7.62
N VAL A 132 -0.08 -12.70 -8.78
CA VAL A 132 0.12 -14.02 -9.40
C VAL A 132 1.40 -14.07 -10.23
N ALA A 133 1.86 -12.93 -10.75
CA ALA A 133 3.07 -12.80 -11.55
C ALA A 133 4.03 -11.76 -10.95
N GLU A 134 5.32 -11.92 -11.25
CA GLU A 134 6.36 -10.93 -10.94
C GLU A 134 6.36 -9.75 -11.93
N GLY A 135 5.64 -9.89 -13.03
CA GLY A 135 5.45 -8.86 -14.06
C GLY A 135 4.07 -8.20 -13.98
N PRO A 136 3.81 -7.17 -14.81
CA PRO A 136 2.54 -6.47 -14.83
C PRO A 136 1.44 -7.36 -15.43
N ASP A 137 0.34 -7.51 -14.69
CA ASP A 137 -0.92 -8.05 -15.20
C ASP A 137 -1.80 -6.91 -15.76
N GLY A 138 -1.74 -5.73 -15.12
CA GLY A 138 -2.43 -4.51 -15.53
C GLY A 138 -1.73 -3.75 -16.68
N PRO A 139 -2.46 -2.85 -17.37
CA PRO A 139 -1.87 -2.01 -18.40
C PRO A 139 -0.83 -1.05 -17.79
N LEU A 140 0.33 -0.96 -18.43
CA LEU A 140 1.36 0.00 -18.05
C LEU A 140 1.02 1.41 -18.54
N VAL A 141 1.33 2.40 -17.72
CA VAL A 141 1.29 3.81 -18.14
C VAL A 141 2.57 4.21 -18.87
N SER A 142 2.51 5.33 -19.59
CA SER A 142 3.70 5.96 -20.16
C SER A 142 4.70 6.34 -19.06
N ALA A 143 5.99 6.09 -19.32
CA ALA A 143 7.09 6.50 -18.47
C ALA A 143 7.43 8.01 -18.58
N SER A 144 6.70 8.76 -19.41
CA SER A 144 6.92 10.20 -19.58
C SER A 144 6.62 10.97 -18.30
N ALA A 145 7.50 11.92 -17.95
CA ALA A 145 7.31 12.84 -16.83
C ALA A 145 6.36 14.02 -17.15
N ASP A 146 5.96 14.17 -18.41
CA ASP A 146 5.15 15.29 -18.90
C ASP A 146 3.64 15.00 -18.82
N PHE A 147 3.22 14.08 -17.94
CA PHE A 147 1.80 13.77 -17.76
C PHE A 147 1.04 14.95 -17.13
N GLU A 148 -0.23 15.05 -17.51
CA GLU A 148 -1.14 16.05 -16.98
C GLU A 148 -1.65 15.64 -15.59
N LEU A 149 -1.67 16.60 -14.65
CA LEU A 149 -2.27 16.40 -13.34
C LEU A 149 -3.77 16.67 -13.41
N GLY A 150 -4.57 15.67 -13.01
CA GLY A 150 -6.02 15.82 -12.87
C GLY A 150 -6.42 16.73 -11.69
N GLN A 151 -7.68 17.14 -11.64
CA GLN A 151 -8.22 18.06 -10.62
C GLN A 151 -7.97 17.62 -9.17
N SER A 152 -7.94 16.30 -8.91
CA SER A 152 -7.67 15.76 -7.57
C SER A 152 -6.31 16.16 -7.00
N TRP A 153 -5.36 16.59 -7.84
CA TRP A 153 -4.05 17.06 -7.37
C TRP A 153 -4.07 18.47 -6.77
N PHE A 154 -5.17 19.20 -6.97
CA PHE A 154 -5.33 20.60 -6.56
C PHE A 154 -6.39 20.79 -5.47
N VAL A 155 -6.97 19.70 -4.98
CA VAL A 155 -7.93 19.70 -3.86
C VAL A 155 -7.40 18.81 -2.74
N GLU A 156 -7.72 19.18 -1.50
CA GLU A 156 -7.29 18.42 -0.32
C GLU A 156 -8.00 17.07 -0.24
N ARG A 157 -9.31 17.06 -0.48
CA ARG A 157 -10.18 15.89 -0.38
C ARG A 157 -11.08 15.75 -1.59
N GLY A 158 -11.55 14.54 -1.81
CA GLY A 158 -12.58 14.24 -2.80
C GLY A 158 -13.90 14.92 -2.43
N PRO A 159 -14.91 14.87 -3.31
CA PRO A 159 -16.25 15.29 -2.93
C PRO A 159 -16.69 14.54 -1.67
N GLU A 160 -17.25 15.26 -0.70
CA GLU A 160 -17.76 14.68 0.55
C GLU A 160 -18.67 13.48 0.21
N PRO A 161 -18.48 12.32 0.88
CA PRO A 161 -19.34 11.18 0.65
C PRO A 161 -20.77 11.54 1.08
N TYR A 162 -21.73 11.16 0.24
CA TYR A 162 -23.16 11.17 0.57
C TYR A 162 -23.44 10.46 1.91
#